data_AF-A0A975KLW5-F1
#
_entry.id   AF-A0A975KLW5-F1
#
_cell.length_a   1.000
_cell.length_b   1.000
_cell.length_c   1.000
_cell.angle_alpha   90.00
_cell.angle_beta   90.00
_cell.angle_gamma   90.00
#
_symmetry.space_group_name_H-M   'P 1'
#
loop_
_entity.id
_entity.type
_entity.pdbx_description
1 polymer ?
#
loop_
_entity_poly.entity_id
_entity_poly.type
_entity_poly.pdbx_seq_one_letter_code
_entity_poly.pdbx_strand_id
1 'polypeptide(L)'
;MYLLIFTIVYCLITQIVNIDYGPAMGIYLILIGVGKGLLSEEFKDVFNRDKTKDLYEKNGFKDSLMELLSLILIFVNSYLIDYEPFSLIEFAFLFVVFALVYRFVFWGITRIIRERVKSY
;
A
#
# COMPACT_ATOMS: atom_id res chain seq x y z
N MET A 1 -9.19 -7.72 -2.33
CA MET A 1 -10.42 -6.92 -2.09
C MET A 1 -10.40 -6.24 -0.73
N TYR A 2 -10.15 -6.95 0.38
CA TYR A 2 -10.12 -6.35 1.72
C TYR A 2 -9.20 -5.13 1.83
N LEU A 3 -7.97 -5.21 1.27
CA LEU A 3 -7.04 -4.08 1.27
C LEU A 3 -7.63 -2.85 0.56
N LEU A 4 -8.19 -3.01 -0.64
CA LEU A 4 -8.79 -1.90 -1.40
C LEU A 4 -9.97 -1.27 -0.66
N ILE A 5 -10.84 -2.08 -0.07
CA ILE A 5 -11.97 -1.58 0.73
C ILE A 5 -11.45 -0.79 1.95
N PHE A 6 -10.46 -1.34 2.65
CA PHE A 6 -9.80 -0.65 3.76
C PHE A 6 -9.20 0.68 3.32
N THR A 7 -8.52 0.72 2.17
CA THR A 7 -7.98 1.97 1.60
C THR A 7 -9.07 3.00 1.33
N ILE A 8 -10.19 2.59 0.72
CA ILE A 8 -11.32 3.49 0.43
C ILE A 8 -11.87 4.08 1.73
N VAL A 9 -12.15 3.24 2.73
CA VAL A 9 -12.66 3.67 4.03
C VAL A 9 -11.67 4.62 4.71
N TYR A 10 -10.38 4.29 4.67
CA TYR A 10 -9.33 5.14 5.24
C TYR A 10 -9.31 6.52 4.57
N CYS A 11 -9.34 6.58 3.23
CA CYS A 11 -9.35 7.84 2.50
C CYS A 11 -10.56 8.70 2.87
N LEU A 12 -11.76 8.10 2.94
CA LEU A 12 -12.98 8.79 3.37
C LEU A 12 -12.84 9.37 4.78
N ILE A 13 -12.30 8.60 5.74
CA ILE A 13 -12.07 9.07 7.11
C ILE A 13 -11.08 10.23 7.12
N THR A 14 -9.96 10.13 6.40
CA THR A 14 -8.96 11.20 6.37
C THR A 14 -9.52 12.52 5.83
N GLN A 15 -10.39 12.46 4.82
CA GLN A 15 -11.07 13.62 4.26
C GLN A 15 -12.07 14.23 5.25
N ILE A 16 -12.85 13.40 5.95
CA ILE A 16 -13.83 13.86 6.96
C ILE A 16 -13.13 14.54 8.14
N VAL A 17 -12.00 13.98 8.59
CA VAL A 17 -11.24 14.50 9.74
C VAL A 17 -10.32 15.65 9.34
N ASN A 18 -10.16 15.92 8.04
CA ASN A 18 -9.31 16.97 7.48
C ASN A 18 -7.86 16.87 8.01
N ILE A 19 -7.30 15.66 7.95
CA ILE A 19 -5.91 15.40 8.36
C ILE A 19 -4.98 15.86 7.24
N ASP A 20 -3.90 16.57 7.58
CA ASP A 20 -2.86 16.96 6.62
C ASP A 20 -2.28 15.75 5.85
N TYR A 21 -1.85 15.98 4.61
CA TYR A 21 -1.44 14.91 3.70
C TYR A 21 -0.29 14.06 4.25
N GLY A 22 0.69 14.70 4.92
CA GLY A 22 1.88 14.04 5.45
C GLY A 22 1.53 13.00 6.52
N PRO A 23 0.87 13.41 7.61
CA PRO A 23 0.35 12.48 8.62
C PRO A 23 -0.61 11.42 8.04
N ALA A 24 -1.52 11.79 7.14
CA ALA A 24 -2.46 10.83 6.54
C ALA A 24 -1.72 9.72 5.75
N MET A 25 -0.76 10.09 4.90
CA MET A 25 0.02 9.11 4.15
C MET A 25 0.91 8.27 5.08
N GLY A 26 1.59 8.90 6.03
CA GLY A 26 2.47 8.23 6.97
C GLY A 26 1.75 7.19 7.83
N ILE A 27 0.61 7.56 8.42
CA ILE A 27 -0.22 6.65 9.24
C ILE A 27 -0.67 5.45 8.41
N TYR A 28 -1.14 5.68 7.18
CA TYR A 28 -1.56 4.59 6.30
C TYR A 28 -0.41 3.60 6.02
N LEU A 29 0.76 4.11 5.64
CA LEU A 29 1.93 3.27 5.36
C LEU A 29 2.40 2.50 6.60
N ILE A 30 2.34 3.11 7.78
CA ILE A 30 2.66 2.44 9.06
C ILE A 30 1.65 1.33 9.34
N LEU A 31 0.34 1.58 9.20
CA LEU A 31 -0.70 0.57 9.42
C LEU A 31 -0.51 -0.64 8.49
N ILE A 32 -0.21 -0.38 7.22
CA ILE A 32 0.06 -1.43 6.23
C ILE A 32 1.35 -2.19 6.55
N GLY A 33 2.45 -1.48 6.86
CA GLY A 33 3.74 -2.09 7.18
C GLY A 33 3.69 -2.95 8.45
N VAL A 34 3.12 -2.41 9.53
CA VAL A 34 2.93 -3.12 10.80
C VAL A 34 1.94 -4.27 10.61
N GLY A 35 0.81 -4.03 9.96
CA GLY A 35 -0.19 -5.06 9.68
C GLY A 35 0.40 -6.22 8.88
N LYS A 36 1.21 -5.94 7.86
CA LYS A 36 1.93 -6.96 7.11
C LYS A 36 2.89 -7.74 8.01
N GLY A 37 3.68 -7.06 8.84
CA GLY A 37 4.62 -7.70 9.75
C GLY A 37 3.98 -8.59 10.80
N LEU A 38 2.82 -8.19 11.32
CA LEU A 38 2.05 -9.00 12.28
C LEU A 38 1.42 -10.23 11.64
N LEU A 39 1.10 -10.16 10.34
CA LEU A 39 0.49 -11.27 9.60
C LEU A 39 1.53 -12.21 8.97
N SER A 40 2.78 -11.78 8.83
CA SER A 40 3.88 -12.61 8.37
C SER A 40 4.54 -13.37 9.52
N GLU A 41 5.07 -14.56 9.23
CA GLU A 41 5.79 -15.37 10.23
C GLU A 41 7.20 -14.84 10.50
N GLU A 42 7.84 -14.17 9.53
CA GLU A 42 9.17 -13.55 9.71
C GLU A 42 9.20 -12.05 9.39
N PHE A 43 10.01 -11.29 10.13
CA PHE A 43 10.24 -9.85 9.87
C PHE A 43 10.82 -9.57 8.47
N LYS A 44 11.50 -10.55 7.87
CA LYS A 44 12.03 -10.47 6.51
C LYS A 44 10.93 -10.44 5.45
N ASP A 45 9.73 -10.92 5.77
CA ASP A 45 8.60 -10.94 4.85
C ASP A 45 7.88 -9.57 4.80
N VAL A 46 8.15 -8.68 5.76
CA VAL A 46 7.65 -7.29 5.75
C VAL A 46 8.11 -6.58 4.48
N PHE A 47 9.40 -6.70 4.15
CA PHE A 47 9.98 -6.13 2.95
C PHE A 47 10.19 -7.25 1.93
N ASN A 48 9.34 -7.29 0.92
CA ASN A 48 9.31 -8.42 -0.01
C ASN A 48 10.60 -8.52 -0.86
N ARG A 49 11.48 -9.46 -0.52
CA ARG A 49 12.79 -9.68 -1.18
C ARG A 49 12.80 -10.82 -2.19
N ASP A 50 11.72 -11.60 -2.28
CA ASP A 50 11.56 -12.68 -3.26
C ASP A 50 11.67 -12.15 -4.69
N LYS A 51 12.06 -13.02 -5.64
CA LYS A 51 12.12 -12.62 -7.06
C LYS A 51 10.74 -12.24 -7.57
N THR A 52 10.70 -11.26 -8.47
CA THR A 52 9.45 -10.76 -9.07
C THR A 52 8.60 -11.86 -9.69
N LYS A 53 9.23 -12.80 -10.40
CA LYS A 53 8.55 -13.93 -11.03
C LYS A 53 7.82 -14.79 -9.99
N ASP A 54 8.54 -15.22 -8.96
CA ASP A 54 8.01 -16.09 -7.91
C ASP A 54 6.85 -15.40 -7.17
N LEU A 55 6.95 -14.08 -6.94
CA LEU A 55 5.88 -13.31 -6.32
C LEU A 55 4.64 -13.17 -7.20
N TYR A 56 4.84 -12.98 -8.49
CA TYR A 56 3.73 -12.89 -9.43
C TYR A 56 3.00 -14.23 -9.57
N GLU A 57 3.75 -15.34 -9.59
CA GLU A 57 3.18 -16.69 -9.58
C GLU A 57 2.42 -16.98 -8.28
N LYS A 58 2.96 -16.58 -7.11
CA LYS A 58 2.32 -16.76 -5.80
C LYS A 58 1.06 -15.91 -5.60
N ASN A 59 1.14 -14.62 -5.93
CA ASN A 59 0.06 -13.65 -5.66
C ASN A 59 -1.00 -13.63 -6.76
N GLY A 60 -0.58 -13.87 -8.01
CA GLY A 60 -1.42 -13.72 -9.19
C GLY A 60 -1.69 -12.25 -9.57
N PHE A 61 -2.17 -12.06 -10.80
CA PHE A 61 -2.42 -10.75 -11.40
C PHE A 61 -3.45 -9.94 -10.60
N LYS A 62 -4.59 -10.55 -10.27
CA LYS A 62 -5.71 -9.88 -9.63
C LYS A 62 -5.32 -9.26 -8.29
N ASP A 63 -4.57 -9.98 -7.46
CA ASP A 63 -4.18 -9.48 -6.14
C ASP A 63 -3.11 -8.39 -6.26
N SER A 64 -2.14 -8.59 -7.15
CA SER A 64 -1.11 -7.59 -7.44
C SER A 64 -1.72 -6.28 -7.96
N LEU A 65 -2.77 -6.36 -8.79
CA LEU A 65 -3.51 -5.20 -9.27
C LEU A 65 -4.28 -4.50 -8.14
N MET A 66 -4.94 -5.24 -7.26
CA MET A 66 -5.67 -4.64 -6.14
C MET A 66 -4.73 -3.92 -5.18
N GLU A 67 -3.54 -4.48 -4.94
CA GLU A 67 -2.48 -3.85 -4.15
C GLU A 67 -1.99 -2.54 -4.80
N LEU A 68 -1.82 -2.54 -6.13
CA LEU A 68 -1.44 -1.36 -6.88
C LEU A 68 -2.52 -0.28 -6.82
N LEU A 69 -3.78 -0.64 -7.03
CA LEU A 69 -4.91 0.28 -6.95
C LEU A 69 -5.06 0.90 -5.57
N SER A 70 -4.84 0.12 -4.50
CA SER A 70 -4.78 0.64 -3.14
C SER A 70 -3.68 1.69 -2.97
N LEU A 71 -2.49 1.45 -3.53
CA LEU A 71 -1.40 2.43 -3.43
C LEU A 71 -1.70 3.69 -4.26
N ILE A 72 -2.24 3.54 -5.47
CA ILE A 72 -2.65 4.70 -6.29
C ILE A 72 -3.69 5.53 -5.53
N LEU A 73 -4.68 4.87 -4.92
CA LEU A 73 -5.76 5.56 -4.22
C LEU A 73 -5.25 6.39 -3.04
N ILE A 74 -4.30 5.88 -2.25
CA ILE A 74 -3.75 6.68 -1.14
C ILE A 74 -2.95 7.88 -1.66
N PHE A 75 -2.19 7.74 -2.74
CA PHE A 75 -1.46 8.85 -3.35
C PHE A 75 -2.40 9.91 -3.92
N VAL A 76 -3.46 9.49 -4.62
CA VAL A 76 -4.50 10.39 -5.12
C VAL A 76 -5.19 11.10 -3.97
N ASN A 77 -5.51 10.40 -2.88
CA ASN A 77 -6.11 11.01 -1.69
C ASN A 77 -5.19 12.07 -1.07
N SER A 78 -3.89 11.77 -0.91
CA SER A 78 -2.91 12.75 -0.42
C SER A 78 -2.85 14.00 -1.30
N TYR A 79 -2.87 13.82 -2.62
CA TYR A 79 -2.91 14.93 -3.58
C TYR A 79 -4.21 15.74 -3.55
N LEU A 80 -5.34 15.12 -3.19
CA LEU A 80 -6.62 15.81 -3.02
C LEU A 80 -6.72 16.60 -1.71
N ILE A 81 -5.98 16.20 -0.67
CA ILE A 81 -5.92 16.93 0.61
C ILE A 81 -5.16 18.23 0.44
N ASP A 82 -4.00 18.18 -0.22
CA ASP A 82 -3.15 19.35 -0.44
C ASP A 82 -2.68 19.36 -1.90
N TYR A 83 -3.43 20.08 -2.73
CA TYR A 83 -3.18 20.14 -4.17
C TYR A 83 -1.96 21.03 -4.42
N GLU A 84 -0.79 20.42 -4.56
CA GLU A 84 0.41 21.07 -5.02
C GLU A 84 0.92 20.44 -6.33
N PRO A 85 1.02 21.23 -7.43
CA PRO A 85 1.56 20.71 -8.68
C PRO A 85 3.04 20.37 -8.52
N PHE A 86 3.38 19.11 -8.78
CA PHE A 86 4.76 18.63 -8.73
C PHE A 86 5.60 19.16 -9.89
N SER A 87 6.84 19.56 -9.61
CA SER A 87 7.89 19.68 -10.62
C SER A 87 8.26 18.30 -11.20
N LEU A 88 8.93 18.28 -12.35
CA LEU A 88 9.39 17.04 -12.99
C LEU A 88 10.32 16.21 -12.08
N ILE A 89 11.16 16.87 -11.28
CA ILE A 89 12.11 16.20 -10.38
C ILE A 89 11.37 15.58 -9.19
N GLU A 90 10.44 16.32 -8.59
CA GLU A 90 9.61 15.81 -7.49
C GLU A 90 8.75 14.65 -7.94
N PHE A 91 8.16 14.73 -9.14
CA PHE A 91 7.42 13.63 -9.73
C PHE A 91 8.30 12.39 -9.95
N ALA A 92 9.52 12.56 -10.47
CA ALA A 92 10.44 11.46 -10.65
C ALA A 92 10.82 10.80 -9.31
N PHE A 93 11.11 11.61 -8.29
CA PHE A 93 11.39 11.11 -6.94
C PHE A 93 10.18 10.36 -6.35
N LEU A 94 8.99 10.95 -6.46
CA LEU A 94 7.73 10.37 -6.02
C LEU A 94 7.47 9.03 -6.70
N PHE A 95 7.73 8.94 -8.01
CA PHE A 95 7.58 7.70 -8.77
C PHE A 95 8.53 6.60 -8.28
N VAL A 96 9.79 6.93 -7.98
CA VAL A 96 10.73 5.96 -7.39
C VAL A 96 10.24 5.49 -6.02
N VAL A 97 9.83 6.42 -5.16
CA VAL A 97 9.27 6.08 -3.83
C VAL A 97 8.03 5.20 -3.97
N PHE A 98 7.11 5.54 -4.86
CA PHE A 98 5.93 4.76 -5.17
C PHE A 98 6.28 3.33 -5.59
N ALA A 99 7.24 3.18 -6.52
CA ALA A 99 7.68 1.86 -6.98
C ALA A 99 8.30 1.02 -5.86
N LEU A 100 9.12 1.64 -4.99
CA LEU A 100 9.71 0.97 -3.84
C LEU A 100 8.65 0.56 -2.81
N VAL A 101 7.72 1.46 -2.47
CA VAL A 101 6.63 1.19 -1.53
C VAL A 101 5.72 0.09 -2.07
N TYR A 102 5.36 0.14 -3.35
CA TYR A 102 4.60 -0.94 -3.99
C TYR A 102 5.33 -2.27 -3.84
N ARG A 103 6.59 -2.29 -4.26
CA ARG A 103 7.40 -3.51 -4.34
C ARG A 103 7.61 -4.15 -2.98
N PHE A 104 8.08 -3.37 -2.00
CA PHE A 104 8.54 -3.92 -0.75
C PHE A 104 7.44 -3.98 0.31
N VAL A 105 6.53 -3.00 0.34
CA VAL A 105 5.47 -2.93 1.34
C VAL A 105 4.21 -3.60 0.81
N PHE A 106 3.62 -3.13 -0.29
CA PHE A 106 2.28 -3.57 -0.71
C PHE A 106 2.23 -4.98 -1.31
N TRP A 107 3.26 -5.36 -2.06
CA TRP A 107 3.19 -6.57 -2.86
C TRP A 107 3.11 -7.83 -1.99
N GLY A 108 2.02 -8.58 -2.13
CA GLY A 108 1.74 -9.84 -1.43
C GLY A 108 0.88 -9.70 -0.18
N ILE A 109 0.52 -8.49 0.25
CA ILE A 109 -0.32 -8.26 1.42
C ILE A 109 -1.70 -8.90 1.26
N THR A 110 -2.31 -8.79 0.08
CA THR A 110 -3.67 -9.33 -0.15
C THR A 110 -3.69 -10.84 -0.02
N ARG A 111 -2.61 -11.52 -0.44
CA ARG A 111 -2.45 -12.96 -0.25
C ARG A 111 -2.29 -13.31 1.22
N ILE A 112 -1.39 -12.64 1.93
CA ILE A 112 -1.14 -12.84 3.36
C ILE A 112 -2.44 -12.68 4.17
N ILE A 113 -3.20 -11.60 3.92
CA ILE A 113 -4.50 -11.37 4.58
C ILE A 113 -5.46 -12.53 4.29
N ARG A 114 -5.54 -13.00 3.04
CA ARG A 114 -6.45 -14.09 2.65
C ARG A 114 -6.08 -15.41 3.32
N GLU A 115 -4.79 -15.77 3.31
CA GLU A 115 -4.28 -16.99 3.94
C GLU A 115 -4.57 -16.98 5.44
N ARG A 116 -4.36 -15.84 6.12
CA ARG A 116 -4.67 -15.71 7.54
C ARG A 116 -6.16 -15.81 7.84
N VAL A 117 -7.02 -15.14 7.07
CA VAL A 117 -8.48 -15.19 7.26
C VAL A 117 -9.03 -16.61 7.06
N LYS A 118 -8.46 -17.41 6.16
CA LYS A 118 -8.86 -18.81 5.96
C LYS A 118 -8.39 -19.77 7.06
N SER A 119 -7.41 -19.36 7.87
CA SER A 119 -6.86 -20.17 8.96
C SER A 119 -7.69 -20.06 10.26
N TYR A 120 -8.69 -19.19 10.30
CA TYR A 120 -9.67 -19.04 11.39
C TYR A 120 -11.04 -19.56 10.93
#